data_AF-E8T6W8-F1
#
_entry.id   AF-E8T6W8-F1
#
_cell.length_a   1.000
_cell.length_b   1.000
_cell.length_c   1.000
_cell.angle_alpha   90.00
_cell.angle_beta   90.00
_cell.angle_gamma   90.00
#
_symmetry.space_group_name_H-M   'P 1'
#
loop_
_entity.id
_entity.type
_entity.pdbx_description
1 polymer ?
#
loop_
_entity_poly.entity_id
_entity_poly.type
_entity_poly.pdbx_seq_one_letter_code
_entity_poly.pdbx_strand_id
1 'polypeptide(L)'
;MLLLLTSLLAGFPSASALTLKEAVALCPVPYAVMWAISKAEVGRAGYPYVIRINSPVRVEIPWLRKLGENSYDCKSYELCVYTARELIKRGFRNIDLGPFQINYAVHRFPPEKAFLLPESYLKACQILVNKVKKHGWSWEGIATYHSTTPKYNRQYALKLQRILSGLEKKGSSR
;
A
#
# COMPACT_ATOMS: atom_id res chain seq x y z
N MET A 1 22.36 33.56 -49.74
CA MET A 1 21.69 32.25 -49.58
C MET A 1 21.94 31.78 -48.16
N LEU A 2 21.04 32.09 -47.23
CA LEU A 2 21.18 31.78 -45.80
C LEU A 2 20.06 30.81 -45.42
N LEU A 3 20.40 29.54 -45.20
CA LEU A 3 19.46 28.49 -44.80
C LEU A 3 19.19 28.61 -43.30
N LEU A 4 17.96 29.00 -42.93
CA LEU A 4 17.47 28.87 -41.57
C LEU A 4 17.22 27.39 -41.27
N LEU A 5 18.03 26.80 -40.38
CA LEU A 5 17.69 25.55 -39.72
C LEU A 5 16.65 25.82 -38.63
N THR A 6 15.39 25.52 -38.92
CA THR A 6 14.34 25.40 -37.90
C THR A 6 14.48 24.05 -37.22
N SER A 7 15.05 24.04 -36.01
CA SER A 7 15.08 22.87 -35.14
C SER A 7 13.67 22.56 -34.65
N LEU A 8 13.01 21.54 -35.22
CA LEU A 8 11.86 20.92 -34.57
C LEU A 8 12.34 20.19 -33.32
N LEU A 9 12.16 20.79 -32.14
CA LEU A 9 12.16 20.05 -30.89
C LEU A 9 10.90 19.19 -30.86
N ALA A 10 11.01 17.94 -31.31
CA ALA A 10 10.00 16.93 -31.03
C ALA A 10 9.99 16.70 -29.51
N GLY A 11 9.00 17.29 -28.83
CA GLY A 11 8.72 16.99 -27.43
C GLY A 11 8.40 15.51 -27.30
N PHE A 12 9.31 14.74 -26.72
CA PHE A 12 9.00 13.38 -26.31
C PHE A 12 7.82 13.44 -25.34
N PRO A 13 6.72 12.70 -25.57
CA PRO A 13 5.66 12.60 -24.58
C PRO A 13 6.29 12.02 -23.32
N SER A 14 6.39 12.85 -22.28
CA SER A 14 6.75 12.41 -20.94
C SER A 14 5.84 11.24 -20.60
N ALA A 15 6.41 10.09 -20.24
CA ALA A 15 5.64 8.93 -19.81
C ALA A 15 4.66 9.39 -18.73
N SER A 16 3.37 9.38 -19.05
CA SER A 16 2.34 9.91 -18.17
C SER A 16 2.34 9.06 -16.90
N ALA A 17 2.38 9.70 -15.73
CA ALA A 17 2.33 8.97 -14.46
C ALA A 17 1.03 8.17 -14.38
N LEU A 18 1.11 6.91 -13.95
CA LEU A 18 -0.04 6.03 -13.79
C LEU A 18 -1.06 6.68 -12.83
N THR A 19 -2.31 6.79 -13.27
CA THR A 19 -3.40 7.31 -12.44
C THR A 19 -4.08 6.20 -11.67
N LEU A 20 -4.77 6.54 -10.56
CA LEU A 20 -5.54 5.57 -9.80
C LEU A 20 -6.67 4.96 -10.64
N LYS A 21 -7.29 5.74 -11.53
CA LYS A 21 -8.37 5.28 -12.41
C LYS A 21 -7.87 4.16 -13.33
N GLU A 22 -6.70 4.34 -13.93
CA GLU A 22 -6.06 3.32 -14.77
C GLU A 22 -5.68 2.08 -13.95
N ALA A 23 -5.09 2.27 -12.76
CA ALA A 23 -4.76 1.17 -11.85
C ALA A 23 -5.99 0.34 -11.45
N VAL A 24 -7.13 0.98 -11.18
CA VAL A 24 -8.40 0.31 -10.89
C VAL A 24 -8.90 -0.47 -12.09
N ALA A 25 -8.83 0.10 -13.30
CA ALA A 25 -9.27 -0.57 -14.53
C ALA A 25 -8.45 -1.83 -14.86
N LEU A 26 -7.17 -1.85 -14.50
CA LEU A 26 -6.27 -2.99 -14.74
C LEU A 26 -6.38 -4.10 -13.68
N CYS A 27 -7.05 -3.83 -12.55
CA CYS A 27 -7.15 -4.78 -11.45
C CYS A 27 -8.44 -5.60 -11.56
N PRO A 28 -8.37 -6.94 -11.68
CA PRO A 28 -9.56 -7.78 -11.76
C PRO A 28 -10.30 -7.94 -10.42
N VAL A 29 -9.69 -7.48 -9.31
CA VAL A 29 -10.32 -7.50 -7.99
C VAL A 29 -11.30 -6.32 -7.90
N PRO A 30 -12.55 -6.53 -7.43
CA PRO A 30 -13.50 -5.44 -7.25
C PRO A 30 -12.93 -4.31 -6.40
N TYR A 31 -13.13 -3.06 -6.86
CA TYR A 31 -12.62 -1.87 -6.18
C TYR A 31 -12.95 -1.84 -4.68
N ALA A 32 -14.18 -2.23 -4.31
CA ALA A 32 -14.63 -2.27 -2.92
C ALA A 32 -13.76 -3.17 -2.03
N VAL A 33 -13.31 -4.33 -2.54
CA VAL A 33 -12.43 -5.25 -1.80
C VAL A 33 -11.06 -4.62 -1.58
N MET A 34 -10.48 -4.02 -2.63
CA MET A 34 -9.20 -3.32 -2.51
C MET A 34 -9.28 -2.13 -1.55
N TRP A 35 -10.36 -1.36 -1.61
CA TRP A 35 -10.63 -0.27 -0.67
C TRP A 35 -10.73 -0.79 0.77
N ALA A 36 -11.44 -1.90 0.99
CA ALA A 36 -11.59 -2.50 2.30
C ALA A 36 -10.27 -3.03 2.87
N ILE A 37 -9.41 -3.62 2.03
CA ILE A 37 -8.06 -4.02 2.42
C ILE A 37 -7.25 -2.80 2.84
N SER A 38 -7.19 -1.75 2.02
CA SER A 38 -6.44 -0.55 2.39
C SER A 38 -6.94 0.05 3.72
N LYS A 39 -8.26 0.13 3.90
CA LYS A 39 -8.83 0.59 5.18
C LYS A 39 -8.47 -0.35 6.33
N ALA A 40 -8.52 -1.66 6.13
CA ALA A 40 -8.20 -2.63 7.17
C ALA A 40 -6.73 -2.53 7.60
N GLU A 41 -5.82 -2.24 6.68
CA GLU A 41 -4.39 -2.16 6.93
C GLU A 41 -3.97 -0.86 7.63
N VAL A 42 -4.49 0.30 7.20
CA VAL A 42 -4.04 1.61 7.73
C VAL A 42 -5.11 2.41 8.49
N GLY A 43 -6.35 1.92 8.57
CA GLY A 43 -7.50 2.62 9.18
C GLY A 43 -8.06 3.78 8.36
N ARG A 44 -7.23 4.41 7.51
CA ARG A 44 -7.59 5.50 6.58
C ARG A 44 -7.45 5.02 5.14
N ALA A 45 -8.54 4.58 4.54
CA ALA A 45 -8.54 4.01 3.19
C ALA A 45 -7.80 4.89 2.19
N GLY A 46 -6.83 4.32 1.49
CA GLY A 46 -6.02 4.99 0.45
C GLY A 46 -4.98 5.97 0.98
N TYR A 47 -4.86 6.20 2.30
CA TYR A 47 -3.84 7.09 2.84
C TYR A 47 -2.44 6.45 2.72
N PRO A 48 -1.52 7.02 1.92
CA PRO A 48 -0.33 6.29 1.53
C PRO A 48 0.85 6.43 2.49
N TYR A 49 0.92 7.48 3.31
CA TYR A 49 2.17 7.84 4.00
C TYR A 49 2.34 7.16 5.36
N VAL A 50 2.17 5.83 5.38
CA VAL A 50 2.26 5.00 6.59
C VAL A 50 3.37 3.97 6.45
N ILE A 51 4.21 3.88 7.48
CA ILE A 51 5.22 2.82 7.64
C ILE A 51 4.93 2.07 8.93
N ARG A 52 4.99 0.74 8.87
CA ARG A 52 5.02 -0.12 10.06
C ARG A 52 6.32 -0.92 10.10
N ILE A 53 6.93 -0.99 11.27
CA ILE A 53 8.18 -1.72 11.49
C ILE A 53 7.87 -3.03 12.24
N ASN A 54 8.11 -4.17 11.60
CA ASN A 54 7.90 -5.49 12.19
C ASN A 54 9.22 -6.02 12.77
N SER A 55 9.67 -5.36 13.84
CA SER A 55 10.91 -5.66 14.56
C SER A 55 10.62 -5.88 16.04
N PRO A 56 11.26 -6.87 16.69
CA PRO A 56 11.20 -7.00 18.15
C PRO A 56 11.95 -5.86 18.85
N VAL A 57 12.95 -5.28 18.17
CA VAL A 57 13.64 -4.08 18.64
C VAL A 57 12.79 -2.87 18.31
N ARG A 58 12.44 -2.10 19.34
CA ARG A 58 11.71 -0.84 19.18
C ARG A 58 12.60 0.17 18.46
N VAL A 59 12.13 0.64 17.32
CA VAL A 59 12.77 1.73 16.57
C VAL A 59 11.95 2.98 16.83
N GLU A 60 12.56 3.99 17.44
CA GLU A 60 11.96 5.31 17.59
C GLU A 60 12.43 6.22 16.47
N ILE A 61 11.47 6.93 15.86
CA ILE A 61 11.71 7.91 14.81
C ILE A 61 11.13 9.25 15.29
N PRO A 62 11.89 10.04 16.08
CA PRO A 62 11.34 11.15 16.86
C PRO A 62 10.66 12.24 16.03
N TRP A 63 11.07 12.42 14.77
CA TRP A 63 10.51 13.43 13.87
C TRP A 63 9.24 12.96 13.13
N LEU A 64 8.82 11.72 13.31
CA LEU A 64 7.57 11.20 12.73
C LEU A 64 6.46 11.12 13.76
N ARG A 65 5.22 11.35 13.30
CA ARG A 65 4.05 11.17 14.15
C ARG A 65 3.81 9.68 14.35
N LYS A 66 3.79 9.25 15.61
CA LYS A 66 3.48 7.88 15.98
C LYS A 66 1.97 7.62 15.85
N LEU A 67 1.59 6.53 15.18
CA LEU A 67 0.21 6.06 15.03
C LEU A 67 -0.11 4.88 15.95
N GLY A 68 0.93 4.19 16.41
CA GLY A 68 0.87 3.02 17.28
C GLY A 68 2.28 2.57 17.63
N GLU A 69 2.43 1.45 18.31
CA GLU A 69 3.71 1.04 18.91
C GLU A 69 4.90 1.04 17.94
N ASN A 70 4.68 0.61 16.68
CA ASN A 70 5.67 0.55 15.61
C ASN A 70 5.16 1.12 14.27
N SER A 71 4.13 1.96 14.30
CA SER A 71 3.53 2.55 13.10
C SER A 71 3.71 4.06 13.12
N TYR A 72 4.10 4.62 11.97
CA TYR A 72 4.47 6.02 11.81
C TYR A 72 3.78 6.63 10.61
N ASP A 73 3.37 7.88 10.76
CA ASP A 73 2.86 8.74 9.69
C ASP A 73 3.98 9.68 9.24
N CYS A 74 4.39 9.53 7.98
CA CYS A 74 5.42 10.36 7.35
C CYS A 74 4.92 11.72 6.89
N LYS A 75 3.59 11.93 6.81
CA LYS A 75 2.91 13.14 6.32
C LYS A 75 3.11 13.47 4.84
N SER A 76 4.23 13.11 4.22
CA SER A 76 4.54 13.34 2.80
C SER A 76 5.20 12.13 2.14
N TYR A 77 5.20 12.14 0.81
CA TYR A 77 5.86 11.13 -0.02
C TYR A 77 7.38 11.09 0.23
N GLU A 78 8.03 12.25 0.17
CA GLU A 78 9.48 12.41 0.26
C GLU A 78 9.99 11.88 1.61
N LEU A 79 9.31 12.26 2.70
CA LEU A 79 9.71 11.84 4.03
C LEU A 79 9.51 10.32 4.23
N CYS A 80 8.48 9.73 3.62
CA CYS A 80 8.25 8.29 3.68
C CYS A 80 9.29 7.51 2.88
N VAL A 81 9.62 7.95 1.66
CA VAL A 81 10.69 7.34 0.86
C VAL A 81 12.03 7.43 1.57
N TYR A 82 12.38 8.61 2.08
CA TYR A 82 13.61 8.81 2.85
C TYR A 82 13.67 7.88 4.07
N THR A 83 12.61 7.86 4.88
CA THR A 83 12.55 7.03 6.08
C THR A 83 12.67 5.54 5.76
N ALA A 84 11.94 5.07 4.74
CA ALA A 84 11.99 3.67 4.33
C ALA A 84 13.41 3.27 3.86
N ARG A 85 14.08 4.13 3.08
CA ARG A 85 15.46 3.90 2.63
C ARG A 85 16.44 3.84 3.80
N GLU A 86 16.32 4.77 4.76
CA GLU A 86 17.16 4.79 5.95
C GLU A 86 16.97 3.55 6.82
N LEU A 87 15.71 3.10 7.02
CA LEU A 87 15.41 1.85 7.71
C LEU A 87 16.06 0.65 7.01
N ILE A 88 15.89 0.54 5.68
CA ILE A 88 16.47 -0.54 4.88
C ILE A 88 18.00 -0.54 4.95
N LYS A 89 18.63 0.64 4.87
CA LYS A 89 20.09 0.83 4.96
C LYS A 89 20.63 0.39 6.33
N ARG A 90 19.87 0.63 7.40
CA ARG A 90 20.19 0.21 8.78
C ARG A 90 19.82 -1.24 9.08
N GLY A 91 19.31 -2.00 8.10
CA GLY A 91 18.98 -3.42 8.24
C GLY A 91 17.54 -3.71 8.65
N PHE A 92 16.72 -2.70 8.95
CA PHE A 92 15.28 -2.85 9.24
C PHE A 92 14.50 -3.07 7.95
N ARG A 93 14.54 -4.30 7.42
CA ARG A 93 13.91 -4.67 6.14
C ARG A 93 12.50 -5.24 6.28
N ASN A 94 12.14 -5.76 7.45
CA ASN A 94 10.79 -6.25 7.72
C ASN A 94 9.87 -5.07 8.06
N ILE A 95 9.53 -4.29 7.03
CA ILE A 95 8.71 -3.08 7.12
C ILE A 95 7.54 -3.17 6.16
N ASP A 96 6.36 -2.74 6.60
CA ASP A 96 5.17 -2.64 5.77
C ASP A 96 5.00 -1.20 5.30
N LEU A 97 4.80 -1.04 3.99
CA LEU A 97 4.84 0.27 3.34
C LEU A 97 3.50 0.58 2.69
N GLY A 98 3.05 1.83 2.85
CA GLY A 98 2.00 2.37 2.00
C GLY A 98 0.58 2.07 2.46
N PRO A 99 -0.41 2.42 1.62
CA PRO A 99 -1.83 2.28 1.93
C PRO A 99 -2.30 0.83 2.01
N PHE A 100 -1.49 -0.10 1.49
CA PHE A 100 -1.75 -1.54 1.45
C PHE A 100 -0.79 -2.34 2.32
N GLN A 101 0.07 -1.67 3.10
CA GLN A 101 1.05 -2.28 4.00
C GLN A 101 1.85 -3.40 3.32
N ILE A 102 2.39 -3.12 2.13
CA ILE A 102 3.14 -4.11 1.35
C ILE A 102 4.47 -4.34 2.03
N ASN A 103 4.70 -5.55 2.51
CA ASN A 103 5.91 -5.90 3.23
C ASN A 103 7.14 -5.93 2.31
N TYR A 104 8.15 -5.12 2.63
CA TYR A 104 9.38 -5.00 1.83
C TYR A 104 10.23 -6.28 1.88
N ALA A 105 10.35 -6.96 3.04
CA ALA A 105 11.16 -8.16 3.14
C ALA A 105 10.63 -9.30 2.25
N VAL A 106 9.31 -9.41 2.11
CA VAL A 106 8.63 -10.44 1.31
C VAL A 106 8.58 -10.08 -0.18
N HIS A 107 8.15 -8.86 -0.52
CA HIS A 107 7.84 -8.51 -1.91
C HIS A 107 8.91 -7.70 -2.61
N ARG A 108 9.87 -7.12 -1.86
CA ARG A 108 10.92 -6.22 -2.38
C ARG A 108 10.36 -5.12 -3.30
N PHE A 109 9.14 -4.66 -3.01
CA PHE A 109 8.49 -3.60 -3.77
C PHE A 109 9.17 -2.26 -3.44
N PRO A 110 9.61 -1.48 -4.44
CA PRO A 110 10.37 -0.25 -4.19
C PRO A 110 9.59 0.75 -3.32
N PRO A 111 10.19 1.33 -2.26
CA PRO A 111 9.51 2.33 -1.44
C PRO A 111 8.97 3.52 -2.26
N GLU A 112 9.68 3.92 -3.30
CA GLU A 112 9.31 5.00 -4.24
C GLU A 112 7.96 4.74 -4.92
N LYS A 113 7.58 3.47 -5.05
CA LYS A 113 6.30 3.03 -5.62
C LYS A 113 5.28 2.63 -4.55
N ALA A 114 5.74 2.16 -3.40
CA ALA A 114 4.86 1.73 -2.30
C ALA A 114 4.02 2.87 -1.73
N PHE A 115 4.52 4.11 -1.78
CA PHE A 115 3.82 5.31 -1.32
C PHE A 115 3.04 6.04 -2.43
N LEU A 116 3.11 5.56 -3.67
CA LEU A 116 2.25 6.04 -4.75
C LEU A 116 1.02 5.14 -4.80
N LEU A 117 -0.16 5.73 -4.63
CA LEU A 117 -1.41 4.97 -4.52
C LEU A 117 -1.70 4.11 -5.75
N PRO A 118 -1.55 4.57 -7.01
CA PRO A 118 -1.81 3.75 -8.20
C PRO A 118 -0.91 2.52 -8.29
N GLU A 119 0.39 2.68 -8.05
CA GLU A 119 1.40 1.63 -8.15
C GLU A 119 1.25 0.61 -7.02
N SER A 120 1.06 1.08 -5.79
CA SER A 120 0.80 0.21 -4.64
C SER A 120 -0.53 -0.53 -4.78
N TYR A 121 -1.56 0.09 -5.36
CA TYR A 121 -2.84 -0.56 -5.67
C TYR A 121 -2.64 -1.74 -6.62
N LEU A 122 -1.95 -1.54 -7.75
CA LEU A 122 -1.66 -2.64 -8.69
C LEU A 122 -0.84 -3.74 -8.04
N LYS A 123 0.16 -3.39 -7.23
CA LYS A 123 0.97 -4.39 -6.55
C LYS A 123 0.15 -5.20 -5.55
N ALA A 124 -0.68 -4.55 -4.75
CA ALA A 124 -1.57 -5.21 -3.80
C ALA A 124 -2.60 -6.09 -4.54
N CYS A 125 -3.15 -5.62 -5.66
CA CYS A 125 -4.05 -6.38 -6.51
C CYS A 125 -3.39 -7.66 -7.02
N GLN A 126 -2.16 -7.57 -7.54
CA GLN A 126 -1.38 -8.72 -7.99
C GLN A 126 -1.14 -9.73 -6.85
N ILE A 127 -0.76 -9.24 -5.66
CA ILE A 127 -0.57 -10.09 -4.48
C ILE A 127 -1.87 -10.83 -4.16
N LEU A 128 -2.98 -10.10 -4.10
CA LEU A 128 -4.28 -10.68 -3.80
C LEU A 128 -4.66 -11.72 -4.85
N VAL A 129 -4.63 -11.41 -6.15
CA VAL A 129 -4.95 -12.37 -7.24
C VAL A 129 -4.19 -13.68 -7.08
N ASN A 130 -2.89 -13.62 -6.77
CA ASN A 130 -2.08 -14.82 -6.55
C ASN A 130 -2.53 -15.62 -5.32
N LYS A 131 -2.91 -14.92 -4.24
CA LYS A 131 -3.46 -15.53 -3.03
C LYS A 131 -4.80 -16.20 -3.31
N VAL A 132 -5.73 -15.52 -3.99
CA VAL A 132 -7.05 -16.06 -4.28
C VAL A 132 -7.01 -17.20 -5.28
N LYS A 133 -6.07 -17.19 -6.23
CA LYS A 133 -5.79 -18.34 -7.11
C LYS A 133 -5.39 -19.59 -6.32
N LYS A 134 -4.67 -19.43 -5.21
CA LYS A 134 -4.21 -20.54 -4.36
C LYS A 134 -5.27 -21.00 -3.35
N HIS A 135 -6.06 -20.07 -2.82
CA HIS A 135 -6.93 -20.31 -1.66
C HIS A 135 -8.44 -20.22 -1.96
N GLY A 136 -8.82 -19.91 -3.20
CA GLY A 136 -10.21 -19.77 -3.62
C GLY A 136 -10.79 -18.37 -3.36
N TRP A 137 -11.78 -17.97 -4.16
CA TRP A 137 -12.47 -16.68 -4.01
C TRP A 137 -13.54 -16.74 -2.92
N SER A 138 -13.08 -16.59 -1.68
CA SER A 138 -13.90 -16.48 -0.46
C SER A 138 -13.34 -15.40 0.46
N TRP A 139 -14.03 -15.09 1.57
CA TRP A 139 -13.51 -14.15 2.56
C TRP A 139 -12.22 -14.64 3.21
N GLU A 140 -12.11 -15.93 3.49
CA GLU A 140 -10.90 -16.57 4.00
C GLU A 140 -9.77 -16.50 2.97
N GLY A 141 -10.08 -16.76 1.70
CA GLY A 141 -9.13 -16.67 0.60
C GLY A 141 -8.59 -15.24 0.42
N ILE A 142 -9.46 -14.23 0.44
CA ILE A 142 -9.07 -12.82 0.41
C ILE A 142 -8.23 -12.46 1.65
N ALA A 143 -8.63 -12.95 2.84
CA ALA A 143 -7.94 -12.67 4.09
C ALA A 143 -6.53 -13.26 4.18
N THR A 144 -6.16 -14.20 3.29
CA THR A 144 -4.77 -14.66 3.16
C THR A 144 -3.80 -13.58 2.65
N TYR A 145 -4.32 -12.43 2.19
CA TYR A 145 -3.55 -11.21 2.01
C TYR A 145 -2.80 -10.82 3.30
N HIS A 146 -3.51 -10.85 4.44
CA HIS A 146 -2.98 -10.48 5.74
C HIS A 146 -2.29 -11.68 6.42
N SER A 147 -2.95 -12.83 6.49
CA SER A 147 -2.38 -14.02 7.13
C SER A 147 -3.05 -15.31 6.68
N THR A 148 -2.28 -16.39 6.56
CA THR A 148 -2.79 -17.75 6.37
C THR A 148 -3.04 -18.49 7.69
N THR A 149 -2.60 -17.93 8.82
CA THR A 149 -2.83 -18.53 10.15
C THR A 149 -4.32 -18.44 10.49
N PRO A 150 -5.02 -19.55 10.78
CA PRO A 150 -6.49 -19.58 10.85
C PRO A 150 -7.13 -18.53 11.75
N LYS A 151 -6.56 -18.32 12.94
CA LYS A 151 -7.06 -17.31 13.90
C LYS A 151 -7.02 -15.89 13.33
N TYR A 152 -5.88 -15.47 12.77
CA TYR A 152 -5.69 -14.12 12.23
C TYR A 152 -6.42 -13.93 10.90
N ASN A 153 -6.44 -14.97 10.07
CA ASN A 153 -7.20 -14.99 8.81
C ASN A 153 -8.69 -14.72 9.08
N ARG A 154 -9.30 -15.50 10.00
CA ARG A 154 -10.72 -15.35 10.34
C ARG A 154 -11.04 -13.96 10.91
N GLN A 155 -10.19 -13.43 11.78
CA GLN A 155 -10.35 -12.08 12.32
C GLN A 155 -10.30 -11.01 11.21
N TYR A 156 -9.36 -11.14 10.27
CA TYR A 156 -9.22 -10.22 9.16
C TYR A 156 -10.39 -10.34 8.15
N ALA A 157 -10.84 -11.56 7.84
CA ALA A 157 -12.02 -11.81 7.01
C ALA A 157 -13.27 -11.14 7.59
N LEU A 158 -13.50 -11.25 8.89
CA LEU A 158 -14.60 -10.56 9.58
C LEU A 158 -14.44 -9.04 9.55
N LYS A 159 -13.21 -8.53 9.69
CA LYS A 159 -12.92 -7.10 9.59
C LYS A 159 -13.30 -6.55 8.21
N LEU A 160 -12.90 -7.22 7.12
CA LEU A 160 -13.25 -6.83 5.75
C LEU A 160 -14.77 -6.80 5.54
N GLN A 161 -15.48 -7.81 6.02
CA GLN A 161 -16.95 -7.86 5.94
C GLN A 161 -17.62 -6.70 6.69
N ARG A 162 -17.12 -6.34 7.89
CA ARG A 162 -17.63 -5.19 8.66
C ARG A 162 -17.36 -3.86 7.96
N ILE A 163 -16.19 -3.72 7.34
CA ILE A 163 -15.84 -2.55 6.56
C ILE A 163 -16.83 -2.38 5.39
N LEU A 164 -17.10 -3.45 4.65
CA LEU A 164 -17.95 -3.43 3.46
C LEU A 164 -19.44 -3.30 3.75
N SER A 165 -19.91 -3.86 4.87
CA SER A 165 -21.28 -3.66 5.36
C SER A 165 -21.50 -2.29 6.01
N GLY A 166 -20.44 -1.47 6.16
CA GLY A 166 -20.52 -0.16 6.79
C GLY A 166 -20.65 -0.18 8.31
N LEU A 167 -20.60 -1.36 8.95
CA LEU A 167 -20.73 -1.53 10.40
C LEU A 167 -19.61 -0.86 11.20
N GLU A 168 -18.43 -0.64 10.60
CA GLU A 168 -17.37 0.14 11.24
C GLU A 168 -17.71 1.62 11.45
N LYS A 169 -18.64 2.21 10.68
CA LYS A 169 -18.98 3.65 10.83
C LYS A 169 -19.69 3.95 12.15
N LYS A 170 -20.30 2.95 12.82
CA LYS A 170 -21.10 3.13 14.05
C LYS A 170 -20.29 3.06 15.35
N GLY A 171 -18.99 2.78 15.29
CA GLY A 171 -18.14 2.58 16.49
C GLY A 171 -17.28 3.76 16.92
N SER A 172 -17.31 4.89 16.19
CA SER A 172 -16.40 6.04 16.40
C SER A 172 -17.14 7.33 16.73
N SER A 173 -18.14 7.23 17.61
CA SER A 173 -18.75 8.36 18.32
C SER A 173 -18.62 8.12 19.82
N ARG A 174 -17.41 8.31 20.36
CA ARG A 174 -17.15 8.55 21.78
C ARG A 174 -15.96 9.49 21.90
#